data_AF-A0ABD4ZZ08-F1
#
_entry.id   AF-A0ABD4ZZ08-F1
#
_cell.length_a   1.000
_cell.length_b   1.000
_cell.length_c   1.000
_cell.angle_alpha   90.00
_cell.angle_beta   90.00
_cell.angle_gamma   90.00
#
_symmetry.space_group_name_H-M   'P 1'
#
loop_
_entity.id
_entity.type
_entity.pdbx_description
1 polymer ?
#
loop_
_entity_poly.entity_id
_entity_poly.type
_entity_poly.pdbx_seq_one_letter_code
_entity_poly.pdbx_strand_id
1 'polypeptide(L)'
;MRVVDIPLYGVWNTMKQRCYNPKNHKYKNYGERGITVCSDWKNNFWSFYHWGISNGYQRGLTLDRINVNGNYEPQNCRWATQKVQQNNRRNNSIINGKTIAEWADKSELSYTTIRKRIESGMAPEEAISTPDRHFVNITINGETKNLTEWSKIYGVPMKLASRRIKEMGWDPAVAVTKPPRKGNYHYAT
;
A
#
# COMPACT_ATOMS: atom_id res chain seq x y z
N MET A 1 28.82 -28.83 4.08
CA MET A 1 28.32 -27.52 3.59
C MET A 1 29.01 -26.43 4.40
N ARG A 2 29.66 -25.44 3.77
CA ARG A 2 30.30 -24.35 4.52
C ARG A 2 29.24 -23.32 4.90
N VAL A 3 29.46 -22.59 6.00
CA VAL A 3 28.54 -21.52 6.46
C VAL A 3 28.30 -20.47 5.36
N VAL A 4 29.32 -20.19 4.55
CA VAL A 4 29.25 -19.24 3.43
C VAL A 4 28.29 -19.66 2.32
N ASP A 5 27.97 -20.95 2.21
CA ASP A 5 27.06 -21.50 1.20
C ASP A 5 25.58 -21.37 1.63
N ILE A 6 25.31 -20.95 2.88
CA ILE A 6 23.96 -20.77 3.40
C ILE A 6 23.40 -19.42 2.93
N PRO A 7 22.22 -19.37 2.29
CA PRO A 7 21.66 -18.11 1.75
C PRO A 7 21.58 -16.96 2.77
N LEU A 8 21.27 -17.26 4.04
CA LEU A 8 21.22 -16.29 5.12
C LEU A 8 22.58 -15.68 5.47
N TYR A 9 23.70 -16.33 5.15
CA TYR A 9 25.03 -15.78 5.37
C TYR A 9 25.26 -14.51 4.55
N GLY A 10 24.81 -14.50 3.29
CA GLY A 10 24.86 -13.31 2.45
C GLY A 10 24.05 -12.14 3.01
N VAL A 11 22.87 -12.43 3.57
CA VAL A 11 22.00 -11.43 4.23
C VAL A 11 22.68 -10.88 5.48
N TRP A 12 23.20 -11.76 6.32
CA TRP A 12 23.91 -11.43 7.56
C TRP A 12 25.16 -10.56 7.29
N ASN A 13 25.99 -10.96 6.33
CA ASN A 13 27.15 -10.19 5.94
C ASN A 13 26.73 -8.82 5.40
N THR A 14 25.72 -8.77 4.52
CA THR A 14 25.21 -7.49 3.99
C THR A 14 24.71 -6.56 5.09
N MET A 15 23.99 -7.08 6.09
CA MET A 15 23.55 -6.33 7.26
C MET A 15 24.76 -5.72 8.00
N LYS A 16 25.79 -6.52 8.32
CA LYS A 16 27.01 -6.04 8.98
C LYS A 16 27.78 -5.01 8.15
N GLN A 17 27.88 -5.23 6.84
CA GLN A 17 28.54 -4.29 5.92
C GLN A 17 27.85 -2.93 5.91
N ARG A 18 26.51 -2.87 5.94
CA ARG A 18 25.77 -1.60 6.02
C ARG A 18 26.02 -0.87 7.33
N CYS A 19 26.08 -1.58 8.46
CA CYS A 19 26.23 -0.97 9.78
C CYS A 19 27.67 -0.59 10.14
N TYR A 20 28.67 -1.32 9.65
CA TYR A 20 30.03 -1.23 10.20
C TYR A 20 31.15 -1.04 9.18
N ASN A 21 30.86 -1.03 7.88
CA ASN A 21 31.88 -0.78 6.87
C ASN A 21 31.70 0.61 6.22
N PRO A 22 32.50 1.62 6.59
CA PRO A 22 32.47 2.95 5.98
C PRO A 22 32.68 2.98 4.47
N LYS A 23 33.33 1.95 3.89
CA LYS A 23 33.54 1.83 2.43
C LYS A 23 32.28 1.32 1.70
N ASN A 24 31.28 0.83 2.41
CA ASN A 24 30.03 0.41 1.79
C ASN A 24 29.22 1.63 1.34
N HIS A 25 28.78 1.69 0.09
CA HIS A 25 28.00 2.80 -0.45
C HIS A 25 26.68 3.08 0.32
N LYS A 26 26.16 2.10 1.07
CA LYS A 26 24.98 2.28 1.93
C LYS A 26 25.31 2.72 3.35
N TYR A 27 26.57 2.74 3.77
CA TYR A 27 26.97 3.03 5.16
C TYR A 27 26.38 4.36 5.68
N LYS A 28 26.37 5.40 4.85
CA LYS A 28 25.74 6.69 5.12
C LYS A 28 24.26 6.60 5.55
N ASN A 29 23.54 5.61 5.04
CA ASN A 29 22.12 5.39 5.35
C ASN A 29 21.90 4.49 6.58
N TYR A 30 22.96 3.93 7.14
CA TYR A 30 22.94 2.95 8.22
C TYR A 30 23.98 3.32 9.30
N GLY A 31 25.22 2.83 9.20
CA GLY A 31 26.25 3.01 10.23
C GLY A 31 26.54 4.47 10.58
N GLU A 32 26.60 5.38 9.60
CA GLU A 32 26.80 6.82 9.86
C GLU A 32 25.66 7.43 10.69
N ARG A 33 24.47 6.83 10.67
CA ARG A 33 23.31 7.26 11.45
C ARG A 33 23.23 6.60 12.83
N GLY A 34 24.22 5.81 13.22
CA GLY A 34 24.23 5.07 14.48
C GLY A 34 23.41 3.78 14.48
N ILE A 35 22.97 3.29 13.31
CA ILE A 35 22.24 2.01 13.23
C ILE A 35 23.23 0.86 13.39
N THR A 36 22.96 0.01 14.38
CA THR A 36 23.80 -1.14 14.73
C THR A 36 23.03 -2.46 14.59
N VAL A 37 23.75 -3.57 14.82
CA VAL A 37 23.23 -4.93 14.95
C VAL A 37 23.38 -5.34 16.41
N CYS A 38 22.36 -5.99 16.98
CA CYS A 38 22.46 -6.54 18.35
C CYS A 38 23.67 -7.47 18.49
N SER A 39 24.25 -7.56 19.69
CA SER A 39 25.49 -8.30 19.96
C SER A 39 25.43 -9.74 19.47
N ASP A 40 24.31 -10.41 19.71
CA ASP A 40 24.12 -11.82 19.43
C ASP A 40 24.20 -12.08 17.93
N TRP A 41 23.51 -11.29 17.13
CA TRP A 41 23.57 -11.42 15.68
C TRP A 41 24.92 -10.93 15.16
N LYS A 42 25.46 -9.82 15.67
CA LYS A 42 26.74 -9.26 15.19
C LYS A 42 27.88 -10.29 15.31
N ASN A 43 27.91 -11.03 16.41
CA ASN A 43 29.03 -11.89 16.77
C ASN A 43 28.76 -13.37 16.45
N ASN A 44 27.50 -13.79 16.29
CA ASN A 44 27.14 -15.17 16.03
C ASN A 44 26.17 -15.30 14.84
N PHE A 45 26.67 -15.84 13.73
CA PHE A 45 25.84 -16.13 12.55
C PHE A 45 24.69 -17.09 12.87
N TRP A 46 24.92 -18.12 13.72
CA TRP A 46 23.90 -19.10 14.04
C TRP A 46 22.74 -18.51 14.84
N SER A 47 22.99 -17.52 15.71
CA SER A 47 21.92 -16.79 16.39
C SER A 47 21.00 -16.06 15.41
N PHE A 48 21.58 -15.41 14.39
CA PHE A 48 20.80 -14.79 13.30
C PHE A 48 20.09 -15.84 12.44
N TYR A 49 20.76 -16.95 12.11
CA TYR A 49 20.20 -18.03 11.33
C TYR A 49 18.97 -18.66 12.00
N HIS A 50 19.10 -19.06 13.26
CA HIS A 50 18.01 -19.68 14.01
C HIS A 50 16.82 -18.75 14.18
N TRP A 51 17.06 -17.47 14.49
CA TRP A 51 16.01 -16.46 14.48
C TRP A 51 15.35 -16.36 13.10
N GLY A 52 16.16 -16.31 12.04
CA GLY A 52 15.69 -16.22 10.66
C GLY A 52 14.72 -17.34 10.31
N ILE A 53 15.11 -18.59 10.58
CA ILE A 53 14.28 -19.78 10.33
C ILE A 53 13.02 -19.77 11.20
N SER A 54 13.14 -19.51 12.51
CA SER A 54 11.98 -19.52 13.42
C SER A 54 10.99 -18.38 13.16
N ASN A 55 11.41 -17.30 12.50
CA ASN A 55 10.58 -16.13 12.18
C ASN A 55 10.11 -16.11 10.73
N GLY A 56 10.13 -17.26 10.03
CA GLY A 56 9.48 -17.39 8.72
C GLY A 56 10.34 -16.96 7.54
N TYR A 57 11.67 -17.08 7.63
CA TYR A 57 12.53 -16.92 6.46
C TYR A 57 12.08 -17.88 5.34
N GLN A 58 11.92 -17.31 4.15
CA GLN A 58 11.71 -18.05 2.92
C GLN A 58 12.62 -17.47 1.83
N ARG A 59 12.99 -18.32 0.88
CA ARG A 59 13.79 -17.89 -0.28
C ARG A 59 13.03 -16.78 -1.03
N GLY A 60 13.74 -15.69 -1.34
CA GLY A 60 13.17 -14.52 -2.00
C GLY A 60 12.70 -13.41 -1.06
N LEU A 61 12.60 -13.68 0.25
CA LEU A 61 12.38 -12.63 1.25
C LEU A 61 13.66 -11.86 1.56
N THR A 62 13.48 -10.63 2.02
CA THR A 62 14.56 -9.73 2.42
C THR A 62 14.43 -9.37 3.89
N LEU A 63 15.56 -9.15 4.56
CA LEU A 63 15.56 -8.64 5.93
C LEU A 63 15.21 -7.15 5.92
N ASP A 64 14.10 -6.81 6.58
CA ASP A 64 13.59 -5.45 6.69
C ASP A 64 13.52 -5.02 8.15
N ARG A 65 13.62 -3.70 8.39
CA ARG A 65 13.47 -3.12 9.73
C ARG A 65 12.09 -2.48 9.85
N ILE A 66 11.33 -2.85 10.89
CA ILE A 66 9.98 -2.35 11.15
C ILE A 66 10.04 -0.84 11.41
N ASN A 67 10.89 -0.43 12.35
CA ASN A 67 11.31 0.95 12.51
C ASN A 67 12.61 1.18 11.74
N VAL A 68 12.52 1.96 10.66
CA VAL A 68 13.65 2.32 9.77
C VAL A 68 14.79 3.05 10.49
N ASN A 69 14.50 3.66 11.63
CA ASN A 69 15.47 4.35 12.48
C ASN A 69 16.03 3.46 13.59
N GLY A 70 15.45 2.29 13.85
CA GLY A 70 15.91 1.34 14.87
C GLY A 70 17.04 0.41 14.37
N ASN A 71 17.61 -0.36 15.30
CA ASN A 71 18.70 -1.31 15.04
C ASN A 71 18.24 -2.59 14.34
N TYR A 72 19.19 -3.41 13.89
CA TYR A 72 18.93 -4.79 13.51
C TYR A 72 18.88 -5.66 14.76
N GLU A 73 17.69 -6.08 15.14
CA GLU A 73 17.41 -6.88 16.34
C GLU A 73 16.09 -7.64 16.18
N PRO A 74 15.86 -8.74 16.93
CA PRO A 74 14.67 -9.58 16.79
C PRO A 74 13.35 -8.80 16.80
N GLN A 75 13.18 -7.84 17.71
CA GLN A 75 11.94 -7.06 17.81
C GLN A 75 11.74 -6.02 16.71
N ASN A 76 12.81 -5.61 16.03
CA ASN A 76 12.76 -4.57 15.00
C ASN A 76 12.95 -5.11 13.59
N CYS A 77 13.14 -6.42 13.42
CA CYS A 77 13.36 -7.04 12.12
C CYS A 77 12.22 -7.96 11.72
N ARG A 78 11.96 -8.03 10.42
CA ARG A 78 11.02 -8.97 9.81
C ARG A 78 11.52 -9.45 8.46
N TRP A 79 11.05 -10.62 8.04
CA TRP A 79 11.17 -11.05 6.65
C TRP A 79 10.07 -10.41 5.82
N ALA A 80 10.46 -9.71 4.76
CA ALA A 80 9.57 -8.91 3.95
C ALA A 80 9.78 -9.17 2.46
N THR A 81 8.68 -9.13 1.71
CA THR A 81 8.73 -9.04 0.25
C THR A 81 9.23 -7.66 -0.18
N GLN A 82 9.63 -7.52 -1.44
CA GLN A 82 10.04 -6.22 -1.98
C GLN A 82 8.93 -5.17 -1.87
N LYS A 83 7.65 -5.55 -2.03
CA LYS A 83 6.50 -4.63 -1.85
C LYS A 83 6.47 -4.08 -0.42
N VAL A 84 6.62 -4.95 0.57
CA VAL A 84 6.61 -4.55 1.99
C VAL A 84 7.80 -3.64 2.32
N GLN A 85 9.00 -3.95 1.81
CA GLN A 85 10.17 -3.09 1.98
C GLN A 85 10.03 -1.73 1.29
N GLN A 86 9.37 -1.67 0.13
CA GLN A 86 9.08 -0.42 -0.57
C GLN A 86 8.12 0.46 0.22
N ASN A 87 7.12 -0.12 0.88
CA ASN A 87 6.22 0.61 1.78
C ASN A 87 6.99 1.18 2.99
N ASN A 88 8.01 0.49 3.50
CA ASN A 88 8.81 0.96 4.65
C ASN A 88 9.90 2.01 4.33
N ARG A 89 9.92 2.57 3.11
CA ARG A 89 10.90 3.60 2.76
C ARG A 89 10.59 4.94 3.44
N ARG A 90 11.63 5.64 3.89
CA ARG A 90 11.52 6.92 4.62
C ARG A 90 10.88 8.05 3.81
N ASN A 91 10.79 7.92 2.49
CA ASN A 91 10.12 8.88 1.62
C ASN A 91 8.62 8.63 1.49
N ASN A 92 8.07 7.57 2.11
CA ASN A 92 6.65 7.37 2.19
C ASN A 92 6.06 8.10 3.39
N SER A 93 4.91 8.72 3.20
CA SER A 93 4.13 9.30 4.28
C SER A 93 3.53 8.20 5.15
N ILE A 94 3.95 8.16 6.42
CA ILE A 94 3.36 7.29 7.44
C ILE A 94 2.27 8.09 8.15
N ILE A 95 1.09 7.51 8.21
CA ILE A 95 -0.12 8.16 8.67
C ILE A 95 -0.84 7.17 9.58
N ASN A 96 -0.93 7.49 10.88
CA ASN A 96 -1.44 6.61 11.94
C ASN A 96 -0.83 5.20 11.89
N GLY A 97 0.50 5.14 11.72
CA GLY A 97 1.27 3.89 11.76
C GLY A 97 1.26 3.07 10.46
N LYS A 98 0.64 3.56 9.38
CA LYS A 98 0.60 2.89 8.07
C LYS A 98 0.86 3.85 6.92
N THR A 99 1.36 3.32 5.82
CA THR A 99 1.45 4.05 4.55
C THR A 99 0.09 4.16 3.86
N ILE A 100 -0.06 5.13 2.96
CA ILE A 100 -1.24 5.24 2.08
C ILE A 100 -1.47 3.95 1.28
N ALA A 101 -0.39 3.27 0.87
CA ALA A 101 -0.48 1.99 0.18
C ALA A 101 -1.05 0.88 1.08
N GLU A 102 -0.63 0.80 2.35
CA GLU A 102 -1.20 -0.14 3.32
C GLU A 102 -2.66 0.19 3.68
N TRP A 103 -3.04 1.47 3.66
CA TRP A 103 -4.43 1.88 3.80
C TRP A 103 -5.26 1.49 2.57
N ALA A 104 -4.72 1.66 1.37
CA ALA A 104 -5.36 1.22 0.13
C ALA A 104 -5.55 -0.29 0.09
N ASP A 105 -4.53 -1.08 0.45
CA ASP A 105 -4.61 -2.56 0.52
C ASP A 105 -5.70 -3.05 1.50
N LYS A 106 -6.13 -2.22 2.47
CA LYS A 106 -7.15 -2.55 3.49
C LYS A 106 -8.52 -1.93 3.22
N SER A 107 -8.69 -1.23 2.10
CA SER A 107 -9.95 -0.57 1.74
C SER A 107 -10.33 -0.91 0.31
N GLU A 108 -11.57 -0.60 -0.08
CA GLU A 108 -12.00 -0.69 -1.49
C GLU A 108 -11.56 0.54 -2.31
N LEU A 109 -10.80 1.44 -1.70
CA LEU A 109 -10.45 2.73 -2.29
C LEU A 109 -9.07 2.70 -2.92
N SER A 110 -8.95 3.39 -4.05
CA SER A 110 -7.66 3.54 -4.72
C SER A 110 -6.68 4.36 -3.87
N TYR A 111 -5.38 4.04 -4.01
CA TYR A 111 -4.28 4.84 -3.45
C TYR A 111 -4.45 6.33 -3.75
N THR A 112 -4.81 6.66 -5.00
CA THR A 112 -4.99 8.04 -5.46
C THR A 112 -6.13 8.75 -4.72
N THR A 113 -7.22 8.04 -4.44
CA THR A 113 -8.37 8.58 -3.69
C THR A 113 -7.96 8.90 -2.26
N ILE A 114 -7.31 7.97 -1.57
CA ILE A 114 -6.86 8.16 -0.17
C ILE A 114 -5.84 9.28 -0.08
N ARG A 115 -4.85 9.33 -0.98
CA ARG A 115 -3.83 10.39 -1.01
C ARG A 115 -4.44 11.77 -1.13
N LYS A 116 -5.34 11.97 -2.12
CA LYS A 116 -6.00 13.26 -2.33
C LYS A 116 -6.79 13.72 -1.12
N ARG A 117 -7.47 12.79 -0.42
CA ARG A 117 -8.26 13.09 0.78
C ARG A 117 -7.37 13.63 1.91
N ILE A 118 -6.27 12.94 2.16
CA ILE A 118 -5.31 13.34 3.20
C ILE A 118 -4.64 14.68 2.83
N GLU A 119 -4.24 14.86 1.58
CA GLU A 119 -3.67 16.14 1.08
C GLU A 119 -4.67 17.29 1.21
N SER A 120 -5.98 17.02 1.16
CA SER A 120 -7.04 18.00 1.45
C SER A 120 -7.35 18.19 2.94
N GLY A 121 -6.58 17.60 3.84
CA GLY A 121 -6.72 17.75 5.29
C GLY A 121 -7.68 16.77 5.97
N MET A 122 -8.17 15.76 5.26
CA MET A 122 -9.05 14.74 5.83
C MET A 122 -8.27 13.79 6.77
N ALA A 123 -8.88 13.42 7.89
CA ALA A 123 -8.29 12.46 8.81
C ALA A 123 -8.13 11.08 8.13
N PRO A 124 -7.10 10.29 8.48
CA PRO A 124 -6.78 9.05 7.77
C PRO A 124 -7.89 7.99 7.85
N GLU A 125 -8.50 7.83 9.01
CA GLU A 125 -9.62 6.91 9.27
C GLU A 125 -10.87 7.32 8.49
N GLU A 126 -11.10 8.62 8.35
CA GLU A 126 -12.17 9.18 7.51
C GLU A 126 -11.84 8.97 6.03
N ALA A 127 -10.57 9.13 5.64
CA ALA A 127 -10.12 9.01 4.26
C ALA A 127 -10.31 7.60 3.68
N ILE A 128 -10.27 6.56 4.52
CA ILE A 128 -10.48 5.16 4.12
C ILE A 128 -11.93 4.67 4.26
N SER A 129 -12.74 5.33 5.11
CA SER A 129 -14.13 4.93 5.38
C SER A 129 -15.14 5.72 4.56
N THR A 130 -14.78 6.94 4.12
CA THR A 130 -15.64 7.75 3.24
C THR A 130 -15.81 7.04 1.90
N PRO A 131 -17.04 6.68 1.48
CA PRO A 131 -17.27 6.13 0.15
C PRO A 131 -16.80 7.12 -0.92
N ASP A 132 -16.18 6.66 -1.99
CA ASP A 132 -15.84 7.56 -3.09
C ASP A 132 -17.15 8.09 -3.72
N ARG A 133 -17.29 9.41 -3.77
CA ARG A 133 -18.46 10.17 -4.25
C ARG A 133 -18.88 9.88 -5.70
N HIS A 134 -18.07 9.11 -6.43
CA HIS A 134 -18.42 8.55 -7.74
C HIS A 134 -19.14 7.19 -7.66
N PHE A 135 -19.07 6.51 -6.51
CA PHE A 135 -19.80 5.28 -6.18
C PHE A 135 -21.17 5.62 -5.57
N VAL A 136 -21.98 6.36 -6.33
CA VAL A 136 -23.40 6.46 -5.99
C VAL A 136 -23.99 5.08 -6.22
N ASN A 137 -24.28 4.37 -5.13
CA ASN A 137 -24.97 3.09 -5.17
C ASN A 137 -26.47 3.36 -5.26
N ILE A 138 -27.10 2.76 -6.25
CA ILE A 138 -28.52 2.91 -6.56
C ILE A 138 -29.14 1.53 -6.48
N THR A 139 -30.25 1.40 -5.76
CA THR A 139 -31.03 0.16 -5.71
C THR A 139 -32.17 0.23 -6.71
N ILE A 140 -32.22 -0.71 -7.65
CA ILE A 140 -33.30 -0.85 -8.64
C ILE A 140 -33.79 -2.29 -8.57
N ASN A 141 -35.09 -2.49 -8.34
CA ASN A 141 -35.73 -3.80 -8.24
C ASN A 141 -35.06 -4.76 -7.22
N GLY A 142 -34.58 -4.24 -6.09
CA GLY A 142 -33.95 -5.03 -5.03
C GLY A 142 -32.47 -5.34 -5.23
N GLU A 143 -31.89 -4.94 -6.36
CA GLU A 143 -30.46 -5.08 -6.62
C GLU A 143 -29.75 -3.72 -6.45
N THR A 144 -28.63 -3.70 -5.72
CA THR A 144 -27.83 -2.48 -5.49
C THR A 144 -26.57 -2.53 -6.33
N LYS A 145 -26.39 -1.52 -7.19
CA LYS A 145 -25.20 -1.36 -8.03
C LYS A 145 -24.75 0.09 -8.10
N ASN A 146 -23.51 0.33 -8.49
CA ASN A 146 -23.03 1.68 -8.71
C ASN A 146 -23.49 2.25 -10.07
N LEU A 147 -23.38 3.57 -10.24
CA LEU A 147 -23.72 4.28 -11.49
C LEU A 147 -23.03 3.70 -12.73
N THR A 148 -21.79 3.22 -12.64
CA THR A 148 -21.06 2.64 -13.78
C THR A 148 -21.68 1.32 -14.22
N GLU A 149 -22.07 0.48 -13.28
CA GLU A 149 -22.74 -0.79 -13.55
C GLU A 149 -24.13 -0.57 -14.14
N TRP A 150 -24.94 0.32 -13.54
CA TRP A 150 -26.25 0.68 -14.09
C TRP A 150 -26.14 1.34 -15.47
N SER A 151 -25.11 2.16 -15.69
CA SER A 151 -24.80 2.77 -16.99
C SER A 151 -24.57 1.72 -18.07
N LYS A 152 -23.85 0.62 -17.76
CA LYS A 152 -23.63 -0.50 -18.69
C LYS A 152 -24.92 -1.27 -18.98
N ILE A 153 -25.76 -1.47 -17.96
CA ILE A 153 -27.01 -2.23 -18.07
C ILE A 153 -28.05 -1.47 -18.92
N TYR A 154 -28.25 -0.18 -18.65
CA TYR A 154 -29.31 0.62 -19.27
C TYR A 154 -28.83 1.49 -20.44
N GLY A 155 -27.53 1.51 -20.75
CA GLY A 155 -26.96 2.27 -21.87
C GLY A 155 -26.97 3.79 -21.69
N VAL A 156 -27.21 4.30 -20.48
CA VAL A 156 -27.17 5.74 -20.17
C VAL A 156 -25.78 6.12 -19.68
N PRO A 157 -25.07 7.10 -20.28
CA PRO A 157 -23.73 7.47 -19.83
C PRO A 157 -23.67 7.87 -18.34
N MET A 158 -22.72 7.32 -17.58
CA MET A 158 -22.57 7.58 -16.14
C MET A 158 -22.53 9.08 -15.80
N LYS A 159 -21.83 9.90 -16.60
CA LYS A 159 -21.80 11.36 -16.41
C LYS A 159 -23.18 12.00 -16.54
N LEU A 160 -24.00 11.54 -17.48
CA LEU A 160 -25.37 12.05 -17.66
C LEU A 160 -26.27 11.65 -16.49
N ALA A 161 -26.20 10.39 -16.06
CA ALA A 161 -26.96 9.90 -14.92
C ALA A 161 -26.55 10.63 -13.62
N SER A 162 -25.24 10.83 -13.37
CA SER A 162 -24.76 11.61 -12.23
C SER A 162 -25.27 13.06 -12.26
N ARG A 163 -25.27 13.71 -13.43
CA ARG A 163 -25.78 15.07 -13.59
C ARG A 163 -27.27 15.15 -13.27
N ARG A 164 -28.06 14.21 -13.79
CA ARG A 164 -29.50 14.13 -13.53
C ARG A 164 -29.80 14.04 -12.03
N ILE A 165 -29.03 13.24 -11.29
CA ILE A 165 -29.21 13.10 -9.84
C ILE A 165 -28.74 14.36 -9.10
N LYS A 166 -27.48 14.79 -9.32
CA LYS A 166 -26.83 15.82 -8.50
C LYS A 166 -27.26 17.25 -8.83
N GLU A 167 -27.47 17.54 -10.11
CA GLU A 167 -27.77 18.90 -10.58
C GLU A 167 -29.24 19.09 -10.91
N MET A 168 -29.93 18.05 -11.38
CA MET A 168 -31.33 18.14 -11.82
C MET A 168 -32.33 17.57 -10.80
N GLY A 169 -31.85 16.95 -9.71
CA GLY A 169 -32.69 16.37 -8.66
C GLY A 169 -33.55 15.19 -9.10
N TRP A 170 -33.14 14.46 -10.15
CA TRP A 170 -33.90 13.31 -10.62
C TRP A 170 -33.80 12.14 -9.65
N ASP A 171 -34.88 11.37 -9.57
CA ASP A 171 -34.85 10.05 -8.95
C ASP A 171 -33.70 9.20 -9.54
N PRO A 172 -32.88 8.55 -8.70
CA PRO A 172 -31.73 7.77 -9.18
C PRO A 172 -32.07 6.66 -10.16
N ALA A 173 -33.19 5.94 -9.98
CA ALA A 173 -33.61 4.88 -10.88
C ALA A 173 -34.04 5.46 -12.24
N VAL A 174 -34.79 6.57 -12.24
CA VAL A 174 -35.16 7.29 -13.47
C VAL A 174 -33.92 7.85 -14.18
N ALA A 175 -32.93 8.34 -13.43
CA ALA A 175 -31.72 8.95 -13.98
C ALA A 175 -30.88 7.99 -14.82
N VAL A 176 -30.81 6.70 -14.41
CA VAL A 176 -30.04 5.66 -15.11
C VAL A 176 -30.84 4.90 -16.17
N THR A 177 -32.18 4.91 -16.11
CA THR A 177 -33.03 4.16 -17.06
C THR A 177 -33.52 5.00 -18.24
N LYS A 178 -33.66 6.33 -18.08
CA LYS A 178 -34.20 7.18 -19.14
C LYS A 178 -33.15 7.47 -20.22
N PRO A 179 -33.37 7.18 -21.51
CA PRO A 179 -32.37 7.42 -22.55
C PRO A 179 -32.01 8.91 -22.70
N PRO A 180 -30.80 9.24 -23.20
CA PRO A 180 -30.46 10.61 -23.59
C PRO A 180 -31.38 11.10 -24.70
N ARG A 181 -31.68 12.41 -24.74
CA ARG A 181 -32.32 13.03 -25.91
C ARG A 181 -31.37 12.90 -27.10
N LYS A 182 -31.89 12.59 -28.30
CA LYS A 182 -31.09 12.50 -29.53
C LYS A 182 -30.30 13.80 -29.75
N GLY A 183 -28.98 13.71 -29.64
CA GLY A 183 -28.03 14.80 -29.84
C GLY A 183 -26.60 14.32 -29.57
N ASN A 184 -25.82 14.18 -30.65
CA ASN A 184 -24.41 13.81 -30.82
C ASN A 184 -23.60 13.44 -29.56
N TYR A 185 -23.41 12.13 -29.35
CA TYR A 185 -22.27 11.61 -28.59
C TYR A 185 -21.34 10.87 -29.56
N HIS A 186 -20.23 11.49 -29.93
CA HIS A 186 -19.12 10.77 -30.56
C HIS A 186 -18.44 9.94 -29.48
N TYR A 187 -18.54 8.61 -29.59
CA TYR A 187 -17.67 7.71 -28.86
C TYR A 187 -16.29 7.81 -29.52
N ALA A 188 -15.32 8.44 -28.85
CA ALA A 188 -13.93 8.35 -29.25
C ALA A 188 -13.47 6.90 -29.05
N THR A 189 -13.07 6.27 -30.15
CA THR A 189 -12.42 4.96 -30.23
C THR A 189 -11.09 4.93 -29.51
#